data_AF-A0A7S0S3J7-F1
#
_entry.id   AF-A0A7S0S3J7-F1
#
_cell.length_a   1.000
_cell.length_b   1.000
_cell.length_c   1.000
_cell.angle_alpha   90.00
_cell.angle_beta   90.00
_cell.angle_gamma   90.00
#
_symmetry.space_group_name_H-M   'P 1'
#
loop_
_entity.id
_entity.type
_entity.pdbx_description
1 polymer ?
#
loop_
_entity_poly.entity_id
_entity_poly.type
_entity_poly.pdbx_seq_one_letter_code
_entity_poly.pdbx_strand_id
1 'polypeptide(L)'
;ACFRLYALKQPLLNKHATEAVAALAGAPTSHLTPAQLAEVLQVVVEAGEALWDRRDPDCVLSLTRLVEAGLLRLADTDAELCARALPRAVHALVPQLAAEQDGVRFGTSQALRNLIRHCVNGEAVAAAVA
;
A
#
# COMPACT_ATOMS: atom_id res chain seq x y z
N ALA A 1 3.67 -14.39 -6.69
CA ALA A 1 3.37 -15.77 -6.24
C ALA A 1 2.41 -15.80 -5.04
N CYS A 2 2.65 -15.00 -3.99
CA CYS A 2 1.84 -15.00 -2.76
C CYS A 2 0.37 -14.57 -2.95
N PHE A 3 0.07 -13.64 -3.87
CA PHE A 3 -1.30 -13.18 -4.12
C PHE A 3 -2.25 -14.25 -4.68
N ARG A 4 -1.74 -15.36 -5.23
CA ARG A 4 -2.58 -16.50 -5.64
C ARG A 4 -3.16 -17.27 -4.46
N LEU A 5 -2.60 -17.09 -3.26
CA LEU A 5 -3.10 -17.72 -2.03
C LEU A 5 -4.41 -17.06 -1.56
N TYR A 6 -4.69 -15.83 -1.97
CA TYR A 6 -5.96 -15.15 -1.67
C TYR A 6 -7.17 -15.87 -2.28
N ALA A 7 -6.98 -16.60 -3.39
CA ALA A 7 -8.02 -17.44 -3.98
C ALA A 7 -8.47 -18.59 -3.05
N LEU A 8 -7.64 -19.00 -2.08
CA LEU A 8 -7.96 -20.08 -1.14
C LEU A 8 -8.93 -19.63 -0.03
N LYS A 9 -9.22 -18.33 0.10
CA LYS A 9 -10.08 -17.75 1.16
C LYS A 9 -9.71 -18.22 2.58
N GLN A 10 -8.43 -18.55 2.81
CA GLN A 10 -7.95 -18.94 4.13
C GLN A 10 -7.35 -17.70 4.83
N PRO A 11 -8.03 -17.13 5.83
CA PRO A 11 -7.66 -15.84 6.41
C PRO A 11 -6.27 -15.86 7.07
N LEU A 12 -5.86 -17.00 7.65
CA LEU A 12 -4.54 -17.17 8.28
C LEU A 12 -3.39 -17.15 7.27
N LEU A 13 -3.58 -17.72 6.08
CA LEU A 13 -2.56 -17.69 5.02
C LEU A 13 -2.45 -16.29 4.40
N ASN A 14 -3.59 -15.61 4.24
CA ASN A 14 -3.66 -14.29 3.65
C ASN A 14 -3.00 -13.23 4.55
N LYS A 15 -3.22 -13.29 5.88
CA LYS A 15 -2.59 -12.39 6.85
C LYS A 15 -1.07 -12.54 6.84
N HIS A 16 -0.55 -13.75 7.00
CA HIS A 16 0.90 -13.97 7.05
C HIS A 16 1.58 -13.70 5.71
N ALA A 17 0.93 -14.01 4.59
CA ALA A 17 1.44 -13.65 3.27
C ALA A 17 1.54 -12.12 3.13
N THR A 18 0.52 -11.38 3.57
CA THR A 18 0.51 -9.91 3.51
C THR A 18 1.51 -9.28 4.46
N GLU A 19 1.67 -9.80 5.67
CA GLU A 19 2.71 -9.36 6.60
C GLU A 19 4.12 -9.61 6.04
N ALA A 20 4.36 -10.76 5.41
CA ALA A 20 5.63 -11.07 4.77
C ALA A 20 5.93 -10.16 3.58
N VAL A 21 4.92 -9.89 2.73
CA VAL A 21 5.07 -8.94 1.62
C VAL A 21 5.24 -7.51 2.13
N ALA A 22 4.57 -7.13 3.22
CA ALA A 22 4.73 -5.82 3.85
C ALA A 22 6.16 -5.64 4.38
N ALA A 23 6.70 -6.65 5.05
CA ALA A 23 8.08 -6.66 5.52
C ALA A 23 9.08 -6.57 4.36
N LEU A 24 8.85 -7.30 3.27
CA LEU A 24 9.69 -7.25 2.06
C LEU A 24 9.61 -5.89 1.34
N ALA A 25 8.41 -5.31 1.24
CA ALA A 25 8.18 -4.02 0.61
C ALA A 25 8.84 -2.89 1.41
N GLY A 26 8.74 -2.92 2.74
CA GLY A 26 9.31 -1.92 3.64
C GLY A 26 10.79 -2.10 3.97
N ALA A 27 11.38 -3.27 3.75
CA ALA A 27 12.79 -3.52 4.05
C ALA A 27 13.72 -2.82 3.05
N PRO A 28 14.61 -1.91 3.50
CA PRO A 28 15.58 -1.23 2.63
C PRO A 28 16.56 -2.21 1.97
N THR A 29 16.83 -3.34 2.63
CA THR A 29 17.77 -4.38 2.18
C THR A 29 17.13 -5.45 1.30
N SER A 30 15.85 -5.32 0.94
CA SER A 30 15.22 -6.31 0.06
C SER A 30 15.75 -6.20 -1.36
N HIS A 31 15.88 -7.35 -2.04
CA HIS A 31 16.34 -7.43 -3.44
C HIS A 31 15.30 -6.95 -4.47
N LEU A 32 14.21 -6.31 -4.03
CA LEU A 32 13.18 -5.78 -4.93
C LEU A 32 13.70 -4.51 -5.61
N THR A 33 13.66 -4.48 -6.94
CA THR A 33 13.90 -3.25 -7.70
C THR A 33 12.71 -2.28 -7.53
N PRO A 34 12.89 -0.97 -7.75
CA PRO A 34 11.79 0.00 -7.67
C PRO A 34 10.59 -0.37 -8.57
N ALA A 35 10.85 -0.87 -9.78
CA ALA A 35 9.81 -1.35 -10.69
C ALA A 35 9.03 -2.55 -10.14
N GLN A 36 9.73 -3.54 -9.56
CA GLN A 36 9.08 -4.70 -8.95
C GLN A 36 8.25 -4.31 -7.71
N LEU A 37 8.74 -3.36 -6.93
CA LEU A 37 8.00 -2.82 -5.79
C LEU A 37 6.72 -2.12 -6.26
N ALA A 38 6.81 -1.29 -7.31
CA ALA A 38 5.66 -0.64 -7.92
C ALA A 38 4.63 -1.65 -8.46
N GLU A 39 5.06 -2.72 -9.13
CA GLU A 39 4.16 -3.79 -9.58
C GLU A 39 3.43 -4.48 -8.41
N VAL A 40 4.14 -4.78 -7.32
CA VAL A 40 3.53 -5.37 -6.11
C VAL A 40 2.48 -4.44 -5.51
N LEU A 41 2.80 -3.16 -5.40
CA LEU A 41 1.85 -2.14 -4.89
C LEU A 41 0.64 -2.01 -5.81
N GLN A 42 0.85 -2.04 -7.12
CA GLN A 42 -0.24 -1.98 -8.10
C GLN A 42 -1.18 -3.17 -7.94
N VAL A 43 -0.66 -4.40 -7.82
CA VAL A 43 -1.47 -5.60 -7.58
C VAL A 43 -2.32 -5.47 -6.31
N VAL A 44 -1.75 -4.92 -5.23
CA VAL A 44 -2.46 -4.74 -3.96
C VAL A 44 -3.58 -3.69 -4.08
N VAL A 45 -3.28 -2.57 -4.73
CA VAL A 45 -4.22 -1.46 -4.89
C VAL A 45 -5.36 -1.83 -5.84
N GLU A 46 -5.10 -2.61 -6.89
CA GLU A 46 -6.08 -3.00 -7.91
C GLU A 46 -6.94 -4.21 -7.51
N ALA A 47 -6.59 -4.94 -6.46
CA ALA A 47 -7.34 -6.14 -6.07
C ALA A 47 -8.75 -5.87 -5.53
N GLY A 48 -9.11 -4.60 -5.26
CA GLY A 48 -10.46 -4.20 -4.84
C GLY A 48 -10.96 -4.94 -3.61
N GLU A 49 -12.24 -5.27 -3.58
CA GLU A 49 -12.91 -5.96 -2.45
C GLU A 49 -12.31 -7.35 -2.14
N ALA A 50 -11.50 -7.94 -3.02
CA ALA A 50 -10.84 -9.21 -2.73
C ALA A 50 -9.74 -9.09 -1.65
N LEU A 51 -9.13 -7.91 -1.52
CA LEU A 51 -8.14 -7.60 -0.48
C LEU A 51 -8.64 -6.57 0.52
N TRP A 52 -9.40 -5.58 0.06
CA TRP A 52 -9.87 -4.44 0.85
C TRP A 52 -11.24 -4.67 1.50
N ASP A 53 -11.54 -5.93 1.86
CA ASP A 53 -12.79 -6.30 2.54
C ASP A 53 -12.84 -5.69 3.96
N ARG A 54 -13.74 -4.74 4.16
CA ARG A 54 -13.94 -4.06 5.46
C ARG A 54 -14.45 -4.97 6.57
N ARG A 55 -14.87 -6.19 6.25
CA ARG A 55 -15.23 -7.21 7.25
C ARG A 55 -14.00 -7.80 7.95
N ASP A 56 -12.81 -7.63 7.37
CA ASP A 56 -11.53 -8.03 7.94
C ASP A 56 -10.65 -6.80 8.25
N PRO A 57 -10.85 -6.13 9.39
CA PRO A 57 -10.12 -4.92 9.74
C PRO A 57 -8.61 -5.16 9.91
N ASP A 58 -8.21 -6.36 10.31
CA ASP A 58 -6.80 -6.75 10.46
C ASP A 58 -6.10 -6.81 9.10
N CYS A 59 -6.76 -7.42 8.11
CA CYS A 59 -6.27 -7.47 6.74
C CYS A 59 -6.15 -6.06 6.15
N VAL A 60 -7.19 -5.24 6.28
CA VAL A 60 -7.17 -3.84 5.79
C VAL A 60 -6.04 -3.06 6.42
N LEU A 61 -5.84 -3.14 7.75
CA LEU A 61 -4.74 -2.45 8.43
C LEU A 61 -3.36 -2.92 7.95
N SER A 62 -3.20 -4.22 7.71
CA SER A 62 -1.94 -4.78 7.22
C SER A 62 -1.64 -4.31 5.79
N LEU A 63 -2.66 -4.25 4.93
CA LEU A 63 -2.55 -3.72 3.57
C LEU A 63 -2.26 -2.22 3.56
N THR A 64 -2.92 -1.45 4.43
CA THR A 64 -2.64 -0.02 4.61
C THR A 64 -1.18 0.21 4.97
N ARG A 65 -0.62 -0.56 5.91
CA ARG A 65 0.80 -0.47 6.30
C ARG A 65 1.74 -0.89 5.17
N LEU A 66 1.37 -1.91 4.39
CA LEU A 66 2.13 -2.36 3.23
C LEU A 66 2.22 -1.26 2.16
N VAL A 67 1.08 -0.63 1.84
CA VAL A 67 1.00 0.45 0.86
C VAL A 67 1.80 1.66 1.34
N GLU A 68 1.67 2.02 2.62
CA GLU A 68 2.45 3.10 3.23
C GLU A 68 3.95 2.83 3.13
N ALA A 69 4.43 1.71 3.68
CA ALA A 69 5.86 1.40 3.72
C ALA A 69 6.47 1.25 2.31
N GLY A 70 5.73 0.63 1.39
CA GLY A 70 6.19 0.46 0.01
C GLY A 70 6.29 1.80 -0.74
N LEU A 71 5.32 2.70 -0.59
CA LEU A 71 5.37 4.01 -1.23
C LEU A 71 6.42 4.94 -0.62
N LEU A 72 6.62 4.90 0.70
CA LEU A 72 7.69 5.66 1.35
C LEU A 72 9.05 5.24 0.78
N ARG A 73 9.31 3.94 0.70
CA ARG A 73 10.53 3.42 0.10
C ARG A 73 10.63 3.76 -1.39
N LEU A 74 9.53 3.70 -2.13
CA LEU A 74 9.52 4.07 -3.54
C LEU A 74 9.85 5.56 -3.71
N ALA A 75 9.35 6.44 -2.84
CA ALA A 75 9.72 7.85 -2.85
C ALA A 75 11.23 8.06 -2.64
N ASP A 76 11.85 7.28 -1.77
CA ASP A 76 13.30 7.36 -1.49
C ASP A 76 14.17 6.78 -2.62
N THR A 77 13.64 5.86 -3.43
CA THR A 77 14.41 5.12 -4.45
C THR A 77 14.11 5.51 -5.89
N ASP A 78 12.88 5.92 -6.19
CA ASP A 78 12.40 6.35 -7.50
C ASP A 78 11.16 7.26 -7.35
N ALA A 79 11.41 8.56 -7.26
CA ALA A 79 10.36 9.56 -7.06
C ALA A 79 9.36 9.63 -8.22
N GLU A 80 9.77 9.31 -9.45
CA GLU A 80 8.89 9.34 -10.62
C GLU A 80 7.88 8.18 -10.58
N LEU A 81 8.35 6.96 -10.28
CA LEU A 81 7.46 5.81 -10.08
C LEU A 81 6.53 6.02 -8.88
N CYS A 82 7.04 6.62 -7.80
CA CYS A 82 6.21 6.97 -6.65
C CYS A 82 5.09 7.94 -7.04
N ALA A 83 5.40 9.02 -7.76
CA ALA A 83 4.43 10.01 -8.20
C ALA A 83 3.33 9.38 -9.09
N ARG A 84 3.68 8.41 -9.94
CA ARG A 84 2.72 7.68 -10.79
C ARG A 84 1.84 6.71 -9.99
N ALA A 85 2.38 6.06 -8.97
CA ALA A 85 1.65 5.08 -8.16
C ALA A 85 0.74 5.73 -7.10
N LEU A 86 1.11 6.92 -6.61
CA LEU A 86 0.46 7.60 -5.49
C LEU A 86 -1.05 7.83 -5.67
N PRO A 87 -1.57 8.32 -6.82
CA PRO A 87 -3.00 8.59 -6.97
C PRO A 87 -3.87 7.34 -6.80
N ARG A 88 -3.42 6.20 -7.36
CA ARG A 88 -4.14 4.93 -7.25
C ARG A 88 -4.14 4.43 -5.81
N ALA A 89 -3.01 4.50 -5.13
CA ALA A 89 -2.91 4.11 -3.73
C ALA A 89 -3.80 4.95 -2.81
N VAL A 90 -3.81 6.28 -3.00
CA VAL A 90 -4.73 7.17 -2.28
C VAL A 90 -6.18 6.79 -2.57
N HIS A 91 -6.52 6.48 -3.82
CA HIS A 91 -7.87 6.09 -4.18
C HIS A 91 -8.33 4.78 -3.52
N ALA A 92 -7.43 3.81 -3.31
CA ALA A 92 -7.74 2.59 -2.55
C ALA A 92 -7.86 2.83 -1.04
N LEU A 93 -7.12 3.79 -0.48
CA LEU A 93 -7.11 4.11 0.95
C LEU A 93 -8.29 5.00 1.37
N VAL A 94 -8.71 5.97 0.55
CA VAL A 94 -9.78 6.93 0.89
C VAL A 94 -11.08 6.25 1.35
N PRO A 95 -11.59 5.18 0.70
CA PRO A 95 -12.79 4.49 1.14
C PRO A 95 -12.66 3.86 2.54
N GLN A 96 -11.44 3.60 3.02
CA GLN A 96 -11.20 3.03 4.36
C GLN A 96 -11.35 4.07 5.48
N LEU A 97 -11.36 5.37 5.17
CA LEU A 97 -11.68 6.43 6.13
C LEU A 97 -13.15 6.38 6.60
N ALA A 98 -14.01 5.75 5.80
CA ALA A 98 -15.42 5.52 6.11
C ALA A 98 -15.70 4.14 6.74
N ALA A 99 -14.65 3.39 7.13
CA ALA A 99 -14.82 2.11 7.81
C ALA A 99 -15.48 2.30 9.19
N GLU A 100 -16.28 1.33 9.64
CA GLU A 100 -16.93 1.37 10.96
C GLU A 100 -15.93 1.19 12.10
N GLN A 101 -14.80 0.52 11.83
CA GLN A 101 -13.79 0.21 12.81
C GLN A 101 -12.83 1.40 12.98
N ASP A 102 -12.81 1.99 14.18
CA ASP A 102 -11.95 3.14 14.49
C ASP A 102 -10.46 2.87 14.25
N GLY A 103 -10.01 1.63 14.48
CA GLY A 103 -8.64 1.20 14.18
C GLY A 103 -8.29 1.40 12.70
N VAL A 104 -9.16 0.97 11.78
CA VAL A 104 -8.97 1.11 10.33
C VAL A 104 -8.98 2.59 9.94
N ARG A 105 -9.92 3.37 10.47
CA ARG A 105 -10.01 4.82 10.21
C ARG A 105 -8.74 5.55 10.65
N PHE A 106 -8.28 5.29 11.87
CA PHE A 106 -7.09 5.93 12.43
C PHE A 106 -5.83 5.49 11.68
N GLY A 107 -5.67 4.18 11.44
CA GLY A 107 -4.54 3.64 10.69
C GLY A 107 -4.44 4.21 9.28
N THR A 108 -5.57 4.27 8.57
CA THR A 108 -5.67 4.87 7.23
C THR A 108 -5.37 6.36 7.25
N SER A 109 -5.91 7.09 8.23
CA SER A 109 -5.66 8.54 8.38
C SER A 109 -4.19 8.84 8.63
N GLN A 110 -3.54 8.02 9.45
CA GLN A 110 -2.12 8.15 9.73
C GLN A 110 -1.26 7.83 8.51
N ALA A 111 -1.57 6.74 7.79
CA ALA A 111 -0.89 6.36 6.56
C ALA A 111 -1.00 7.45 5.50
N LEU A 112 -2.20 7.97 5.24
CA LEU A 112 -2.41 9.07 4.29
C LEU A 112 -1.63 10.33 4.68
N ARG A 113 -1.62 10.67 5.97
CA ARG A 113 -0.83 11.81 6.47
C ARG A 113 0.66 11.62 6.22
N ASN A 114 1.18 10.41 6.43
CA ASN A 114 2.59 10.10 6.23
C ASN A 114 2.96 10.13 4.74
N LEU A 115 2.11 9.56 3.88
CA LEU A 115 2.26 9.61 2.43
C LEU A 115 2.25 11.04 1.90
N ILE A 116 1.32 11.89 2.36
CA ILE A 116 1.29 13.30 1.95
C ILE A 116 2.58 14.01 2.37
N ARG A 117 3.06 13.76 3.60
CA ARG A 117 4.27 14.44 4.11
C ARG A 117 5.55 14.04 3.38
N HIS A 118 5.68 12.78 2.97
CA HIS A 118 6.92 12.25 2.38
C HIS A 118 6.88 12.20 0.85
N CYS A 119 5.74 11.83 0.25
CA CYS A 119 5.63 11.59 -1.19
C CYS A 119 5.15 12.82 -1.97
N VAL A 120 4.54 13.82 -1.32
CA VAL A 120 4.10 15.07 -1.97
C VAL A 120 5.13 16.17 -1.70
N ASN A 121 6.20 16.15 -2.49
CA ASN A 121 7.24 17.19 -2.49
C ASN A 121 7.22 17.98 -3.82
N GLY A 122 7.98 19.06 -3.91
CA GLY A 122 8.00 19.93 -5.10
C GLY A 122 8.40 19.19 -6.38
N GLU A 123 9.24 18.17 -6.27
CA GLU A 123 9.66 17.31 -7.39
C GLU A 123 8.53 16.38 -7.86
N ALA A 124 7.78 15.78 -6.94
CA ALA A 124 6.61 14.95 -7.27
C ALA A 124 5.50 15.76 -7.94
N VAL A 125 5.28 17.00 -7.50
CA VAL A 125 4.33 17.92 -8.14
C VAL A 125 4.81 18.31 -9.53
N ALA A 126 6.11 18.60 -9.70
CA ALA A 126 6.68 18.91 -11.01
C ALA A 126 6.57 17.73 -11.99
N ALA A 127 6.85 16.50 -11.52
CA ALA A 127 6.73 15.28 -12.32
C ALA A 127 5.28 14.93 -12.73
N ALA A 128 4.29 15.37 -11.96
CA ALA A 128 2.87 15.15 -12.26
C ALA A 128 2.27 16.19 -13.22
N VAL A 129 2.90 17.36 -13.36
CA VAL A 129 2.42 18.49 -14.19
C VAL A 129 3.19 18.61 -15.51
N ALA A 130 4.33 17.94 -15.64
CA ALA A 130 5.11 17.79 -16.88
C ALA A 130 4.46 16.76 -17.83
#